data_AF-A0A829GR49-F1
#
_entry.id   AF-A0A829GR49-F1
#
_cell.length_a   1.000
_cell.length_b   1.000
_cell.length_c   1.000
_cell.angle_alpha   90.00
_cell.angle_beta   90.00
_cell.angle_gamma   90.00
#
_symmetry.space_group_name_H-M   'P 1'
#
loop_
_entity.id
_entity.type
_entity.pdbx_description
1 polymer ?
#
loop_
_entity_poly.entity_id
_entity_poly.type
_entity_poly.pdbx_seq_one_letter_code
_entity_poly.pdbx_strand_id
1 'polypeptide(L)'
;MEKAKIVDQFVLKPNKEELTPLFGGLTIRKKYDEGRGKLVIAYVFAWEASVKTLRTCTSASNGELTDKEKWRALDKVRGIKLGTTEQEYLAKKQKEHDEEIAKKAKQEVLGQLKNNWH
;
A
#
# COMPACT_ATOMS: atom_id res chain seq x y z
N MET A 1 -0.66 14.47 -24.30
CA MET A 1 -1.03 13.66 -23.11
C MET A 1 -0.16 12.43 -22.93
N GLU A 2 0.28 11.77 -23.99
CA GLU A 2 1.04 10.51 -23.92
C GLU A 2 2.41 10.65 -23.21
N LYS A 3 3.14 11.75 -23.46
CA LYS A 3 4.41 12.03 -22.76
C LYS A 3 4.27 12.10 -21.24
N ALA A 4 3.16 12.65 -20.73
CA ALA A 4 2.91 12.71 -19.29
C ALA A 4 2.66 11.32 -18.69
N LYS A 5 1.94 10.43 -19.41
CA LYS A 5 1.72 9.04 -18.99
C LYS A 5 3.04 8.26 -18.89
N ILE A 6 3.96 8.48 -19.83
CA ILE A 6 5.29 7.85 -19.79
C ILE A 6 6.05 8.30 -18.54
N VAL A 7 6.09 9.61 -18.26
CA VAL A 7 6.76 10.14 -17.07
C VAL A 7 6.14 9.59 -15.78
N ASP A 8 4.81 9.52 -15.70
CA ASP A 8 4.14 8.95 -14.53
C ASP A 8 4.50 7.49 -14.29
N GLN A 9 4.48 6.68 -15.36
CA GLN A 9 4.66 5.24 -15.28
C GLN A 9 6.13 4.84 -15.04
N PHE A 10 7.06 5.50 -15.72
CA PHE A 10 8.46 5.10 -15.74
C PHE A 10 9.34 5.90 -14.80
N VAL A 11 8.95 7.13 -14.45
CA VAL A 11 9.75 7.99 -13.57
C VAL A 11 9.08 8.12 -12.22
N LEU A 12 7.85 8.63 -12.15
CA LEU A 12 7.25 8.96 -10.87
C LEU A 12 6.90 7.74 -10.04
N LYS A 13 6.35 6.69 -10.65
CA LYS A 13 5.97 5.47 -9.94
C LYS A 13 7.14 4.78 -9.23
N PRO A 14 8.26 4.42 -9.90
CA PRO A 14 9.38 3.78 -9.21
C PRO A 14 10.03 4.72 -8.18
N ASN A 15 10.16 6.01 -8.48
CA ASN A 15 10.73 6.98 -7.55
C ASN A 15 9.85 7.16 -6.31
N LYS A 16 8.51 7.11 -6.42
CA LYS A 16 7.63 7.11 -5.24
C LYS A 16 7.92 5.94 -4.31
N GLU A 17 8.11 4.73 -4.86
CA GLU A 17 8.44 3.54 -4.06
C GLU A 17 9.81 3.67 -3.36
N GLU A 18 10.80 4.28 -4.03
CA GLU A 18 12.18 4.40 -3.55
C GLU A 18 12.44 5.59 -2.62
N LEU A 19 11.69 6.68 -2.80
CA LEU A 19 11.83 7.90 -2.01
C LEU A 19 10.97 7.86 -0.74
N THR A 20 9.89 7.07 -0.72
CA THR A 20 9.03 6.90 0.46
C THR A 20 9.77 6.50 1.74
N PRO A 21 10.75 5.57 1.71
CA PRO A 21 11.53 5.22 2.90
C PRO A 21 12.39 6.37 3.42
N LEU A 22 12.77 7.31 2.55
CA LEU A 22 13.64 8.43 2.86
C LEU A 22 12.85 9.67 3.31
N PHE A 23 11.69 9.91 2.68
CA PHE A 23 10.84 11.07 2.91
C PHE A 23 9.48 10.65 3.47
N GLY A 24 9.27 10.93 4.76
CA GLY A 24 7.96 10.80 5.38
C GLY A 24 6.96 11.79 4.78
N GLY A 25 5.73 11.33 4.53
CA GLY A 25 4.66 12.17 3.99
C GLY A 25 4.89 12.68 2.57
N LEU A 26 5.68 11.96 1.75
CA LEU A 26 5.98 12.39 0.38
C LEU A 26 4.71 12.45 -0.48
N THR A 27 4.42 13.64 -0.99
CA THR A 27 3.32 13.99 -1.86
C THR A 27 3.83 14.50 -3.20
N ILE A 28 3.30 13.97 -4.31
CA ILE A 28 3.64 14.44 -5.67
C ILE A 28 2.37 14.94 -6.36
N ARG A 29 2.31 16.25 -6.61
CA ARG A 29 1.18 16.90 -7.29
C ARG A 29 1.60 17.44 -8.65
N LYS A 30 0.69 17.33 -9.62
CA LYS A 30 0.85 17.94 -10.93
C LYS A 30 0.24 19.32 -10.94
N LYS A 31 1.00 20.32 -11.34
CA LYS A 31 0.50 21.67 -11.60
C LYS A 31 0.14 21.77 -13.08
N TYR A 32 -1.13 22.06 -13.33
CA TYR A 32 -1.66 22.25 -14.68
C TYR A 32 -1.71 23.73 -15.01
N ASP A 33 -1.56 24.04 -16.29
CA ASP A 33 -1.85 25.37 -16.82
C ASP A 33 -3.34 25.71 -16.71
N GLU A 34 -3.64 26.99 -16.55
CA GLU A 34 -5.00 27.54 -16.52
C GLU A 34 -5.59 27.71 -17.94
N GLY A 35 -4.77 27.61 -18.99
CA GLY A 35 -5.18 27.70 -20.39
C GLY A 35 -6.01 26.52 -20.93
N ARG A 36 -6.66 26.72 -22.10
CA ARG A 36 -7.39 25.66 -22.81
C ARG A 36 -6.40 24.54 -23.20
N GLY A 37 -6.65 23.33 -22.70
CA GLY A 37 -5.82 22.15 -22.97
C GLY A 37 -5.05 21.61 -21.75
N LYS A 38 -5.06 22.34 -20.61
CA LYS A 38 -4.52 21.91 -19.29
C LYS A 38 -3.27 21.03 -19.41
N LEU A 39 -2.19 21.59 -19.94
CA LEU A 39 -0.90 20.91 -19.99
C LEU A 39 -0.29 20.85 -18.58
N VAL A 40 0.49 19.80 -18.32
CA VAL A 40 1.27 19.69 -17.07
C VAL A 40 2.48 20.60 -17.22
N ILE A 41 2.56 21.66 -16.42
CA ILE A 41 3.69 22.61 -16.44
C ILE A 41 4.78 22.16 -15.47
N ALA A 42 4.38 21.71 -14.29
CA ALA A 42 5.32 21.40 -13.21
C ALA A 42 4.85 20.25 -12.34
N TYR A 43 5.82 19.60 -11.69
CA TYR A 43 5.60 18.66 -10.61
C TYR A 43 6.03 19.32 -9.30
N VAL A 44 5.14 19.28 -8.32
CA VAL A 44 5.38 19.81 -6.97
C VAL A 44 5.55 18.64 -6.03
N PHE A 45 6.71 18.59 -5.38
CA PHE A 45 7.05 17.60 -4.37
C PHE A 45 6.93 18.27 -3.00
N ALA A 46 6.13 17.69 -2.11
CA ALA A 46 6.01 18.11 -0.72
C ALA A 46 6.31 16.90 0.16
N TRP A 47 6.98 17.10 1.29
CA TRP A 47 7.23 16.04 2.27
C TRP A 47 7.28 16.64 3.66
N GLU A 48 7.03 15.82 4.67
CA GLU A 48 7.16 16.20 6.06
C GLU A 48 8.60 15.94 6.49
N ALA A 49 9.31 17.01 6.90
CA ALA A 49 10.65 16.90 7.45
C ALA A 49 10.59 16.28 8.85
N SER A 50 10.51 14.96 8.91
CA SER A 50 10.50 14.21 10.15
C SER A 50 11.90 13.67 10.43
N VAL A 51 12.45 13.94 11.61
CA VAL A 51 13.74 13.36 12.09
C VAL A 51 13.54 11.90 12.53
N LYS A 52 12.77 11.13 11.75
CA LYS A 52 12.62 9.70 11.97
C LYS A 52 13.87 9.04 11.42
N THR A 53 14.62 8.36 12.30
CA THR A 53 15.70 7.48 11.84
C THR A 53 15.17 6.50 10.79
N LEU A 54 16.00 6.10 9.83
CA LEU A 54 15.65 5.15 8.74
C LEU A 54 14.93 3.88 9.25
N ARG A 55 15.21 3.49 10.51
CA ARG A 55 14.56 2.36 11.22
C ARG A 55 13.09 2.60 11.59
N THR A 56 12.68 3.85 11.82
CA THR A 56 11.32 4.25 12.20
C THR A 56 10.46 4.72 11.02
N CYS A 57 11.06 4.95 9.85
CA CYS A 57 10.33 5.25 8.61
C CYS A 57 9.75 3.97 8.03
N THR A 58 8.66 3.47 8.63
CA THR A 58 7.84 2.45 7.96
C THR A 58 7.09 3.14 6.82
N SER A 59 7.37 2.76 5.58
CA SER A 59 6.66 3.18 4.35
C SER A 59 5.12 3.01 4.42
N ALA A 60 4.62 2.33 5.45
CA ALA A 60 3.22 2.27 5.84
C ALA A 60 2.57 3.62 6.16
N SER A 61 3.34 4.67 6.52
CA SER A 61 2.75 5.96 6.95
C SER A 61 2.33 6.89 5.82
N ASN A 62 2.65 6.60 4.55
CA ASN A 62 2.28 7.46 3.43
C ASN A 62 0.88 7.12 2.92
N GLY A 63 -0.08 8.02 3.19
CA GLY A 63 -1.46 7.90 2.73
C GLY A 63 -1.65 8.04 1.21
N GLU A 64 -0.64 8.54 0.48
CA GLU A 64 -0.70 8.66 -0.98
C GLU A 64 -0.31 7.39 -1.74
N LEU A 65 0.25 6.38 -1.05
CA LEU A 65 0.61 5.11 -1.67
C LEU A 65 -0.55 4.13 -1.58
N THR A 66 -0.76 3.40 -2.67
CA THR A 66 -1.61 2.20 -2.61
C THR A 66 -0.97 1.13 -1.74
N ASP A 67 -1.75 0.24 -1.16
CA ASP A 67 -1.21 -0.81 -0.28
C ASP A 67 -0.18 -1.70 -1.00
N LYS A 68 -0.38 -1.93 -2.30
CA LYS A 68 0.57 -2.64 -3.17
C LYS A 68 1.92 -1.91 -3.28
N GLU A 69 1.90 -0.60 -3.45
CA GLU A 69 3.13 0.21 -3.52
C GLU A 69 3.82 0.29 -2.15
N LYS A 70 3.05 0.31 -1.05
CA LYS A 70 3.60 0.21 0.31
C LYS A 70 4.33 -1.12 0.51
N TRP A 71 3.74 -2.24 0.11
CA TRP A 71 4.38 -3.56 0.21
C TRP A 71 5.65 -3.65 -0.64
N ARG A 72 5.63 -3.11 -1.86
CA ARG A 72 6.84 -3.06 -2.71
C ARG A 72 7.93 -2.16 -2.14
N ALA A 73 7.57 -1.02 -1.60
CA ALA A 73 8.52 -0.14 -0.91
C ALA A 73 9.12 -0.84 0.30
N LEU A 74 8.33 -1.58 1.09
CA LEU A 74 8.83 -2.42 2.19
C LEU A 74 9.78 -3.51 1.69
N ASP A 75 9.43 -4.20 0.61
CA ASP A 75 10.27 -5.26 0.03
C ASP A 75 11.63 -4.69 -0.40
N LYS A 76 11.64 -3.53 -1.08
CA LYS A 76 12.86 -2.82 -1.49
C LYS A 76 13.72 -2.40 -0.30
N VAL A 77 13.12 -1.82 0.74
CA VAL A 77 13.85 -1.40 1.96
C VAL A 77 14.46 -2.60 2.68
N ARG A 78 13.73 -3.71 2.74
CA ARG A 78 14.18 -4.95 3.38
C ARG A 78 15.16 -5.75 2.52
N GLY A 79 15.32 -5.40 1.24
CA GLY A 79 16.16 -6.14 0.29
C GLY A 79 15.62 -7.54 -0.03
N ILE A 80 14.32 -7.77 0.13
CA ILE A 80 13.67 -9.07 -0.15
C ILE A 80 13.05 -9.07 -1.55
N LYS A 81 12.67 -10.26 -2.02
CA LYS A 81 12.04 -10.42 -3.34
C LYS A 81 10.75 -9.59 -3.40
N LEU A 82 10.57 -8.86 -4.50
CA LEU A 82 9.36 -8.07 -4.74
C LEU A 82 8.12 -8.98 -4.73
N GLY A 83 7.12 -8.61 -3.94
CA GLY A 83 5.84 -9.32 -3.79
C GLY A 83 5.79 -10.27 -2.59
N THR A 84 6.87 -10.44 -1.83
CA THR A 84 6.86 -11.31 -0.64
C THR A 84 5.93 -10.76 0.44
N THR A 85 5.99 -9.45 0.74
CA THR A 85 5.09 -8.84 1.73
C THR A 85 3.61 -8.90 1.29
N GLU A 86 3.33 -8.78 -0.01
CA GLU A 86 1.97 -8.93 -0.57
C GLU A 86 1.43 -10.36 -0.35
N GLN A 87 2.27 -11.37 -0.58
CA GLN A 87 1.90 -12.78 -0.36
C GLN A 87 1.67 -13.12 1.10
N GLU A 88 2.52 -12.63 2.00
CA GLU A 88 2.35 -12.81 3.45
C GLU A 88 1.03 -12.21 3.93
N TYR A 89 0.70 -11.00 3.45
CA TYR A 89 -0.55 -10.34 3.79
C TYR A 89 -1.78 -11.13 3.30
N LEU A 90 -1.77 -11.60 2.05
CA LEU A 90 -2.85 -12.40 1.49
C LEU A 90 -3.00 -13.74 2.22
N ALA A 91 -1.89 -14.43 2.52
CA ALA A 91 -1.91 -15.68 3.27
C ALA A 91 -2.47 -15.50 4.68
N LYS A 92 -2.15 -14.38 5.34
CA LYS A 92 -2.71 -14.03 6.65
C LYS A 92 -4.23 -13.80 6.55
N LYS A 93 -4.67 -13.02 5.56
CA LYS A 93 -6.10 -12.77 5.31
C LYS A 93 -6.89 -14.06 5.05
N GLN A 94 -6.31 -14.98 4.28
CA GLN A 94 -6.94 -16.27 4.02
C GLN A 94 -7.06 -17.10 5.30
N LYS A 95 -5.98 -17.19 6.11
CA LYS A 95 -6.03 -17.88 7.40
C LYS A 95 -7.08 -17.30 8.34
N GLU A 96 -7.17 -15.98 8.44
CA GLU A 96 -8.19 -15.30 9.26
C GLU A 96 -9.62 -15.66 8.79
N HIS A 97 -9.84 -15.72 7.48
CA HIS A 97 -11.12 -16.12 6.91
C HIS A 97 -11.46 -17.59 7.19
N ASP A 98 -10.49 -18.49 7.00
CA ASP A 98 -10.66 -19.92 7.25
C ASP A 98 -10.93 -20.20 8.74
N GLU A 99 -10.26 -19.48 9.65
CA GLU A 99 -10.51 -19.54 11.10
C GLU A 99 -11.92 -19.06 11.46
N GLU A 100 -12.44 -18.03 10.79
CA GLU A 100 -13.79 -17.54 10.99
C GLU A 100 -14.84 -18.56 10.55
N ILE A 101 -14.61 -19.21 9.40
CA ILE A 101 -15.45 -20.31 8.91
C ILE A 101 -15.43 -21.47 9.91
N ALA A 102 -14.25 -21.87 10.37
CA ALA A 102 -14.10 -22.95 11.35
C ALA A 102 -14.83 -22.64 12.67
N LYS A 103 -14.75 -21.40 13.15
CA LYS A 103 -15.49 -20.94 14.34
C LYS A 103 -17.01 -21.00 14.14
N LYS A 104 -17.50 -20.55 12.98
CA LYS A 104 -18.93 -20.61 12.63
C LYS A 104 -19.42 -22.05 12.55
N ALA A 105 -18.70 -22.93 11.85
CA ALA A 105 -19.03 -24.36 11.77
C ALA A 105 -19.05 -25.02 13.15
N LYS A 106 -18.07 -24.70 14.02
CA LYS A 106 -18.05 -25.20 15.40
C LYS A 106 -19.28 -24.74 16.19
N GLN A 107 -19.68 -23.48 16.06
CA GLN A 107 -20.88 -22.96 16.74
C GLN A 107 -22.16 -23.63 16.25
N GLU A 108 -22.28 -23.87 14.93
CA GLU A 108 -23.43 -24.54 14.35
C GLU A 108 -23.57 -25.98 14.85
N VAL A 109 -22.48 -26.76 14.85
CA VAL A 109 -22.46 -28.13 15.37
C VAL A 109 -22.85 -28.16 16.85
N LEU A 110 -22.33 -27.23 17.66
CA LEU A 110 -22.72 -27.12 19.07
C LEU A 110 -24.21 -26.78 19.24
N GLY A 111 -24.77 -25.94 18.36
CA GLY A 111 -26.20 -25.63 18.34
C GLY A 111 -27.06 -26.84 18.00
N GLN A 112 -26.69 -27.61 16.97
CA GLN A 112 -27.38 -28.85 16.59
C GLN A 112 -27.34 -29.88 17.72
N LEU A 113 -26.18 -30.08 18.36
CA LEU A 113 -26.05 -30.96 19.52
C LEU A 113 -26.97 -30.52 20.66
N LYS A 114 -27.04 -29.23 20.97
CA LYS A 114 -27.91 -28.71 22.02
C LYS A 114 -29.41 -28.95 21.73
N ASN A 115 -29.81 -28.86 20.46
CA ASN A 115 -31.20 -29.05 20.04
C ASN A 115 -31.63 -30.52 19.99
N ASN A 116 -30.71 -31.45 19.74
CA ASN A 116 -31.00 -32.90 19.72
C ASN A 116 -31.07 -33.56 21.10
N TRP A 117 -30.73 -32.85 22.17
CA TRP A 117 -30.76 -33.36 23.56
C TRP A 117 -32.03 -32.94 24.32
N HIS A 118 -33.00 -32.30 23.66
CA HIS A 118 -34.35 -32.02 24.15
C HIS A 118 -35.39 -32.78 23.32
#